data_AF-A0A2H0HSU0-F1
#
_entry.id   AF-A0A2H0HSU0-F1
#
_cell.length_a   1.000
_cell.length_b   1.000
_cell.length_c   1.000
_cell.angle_alpha   90.00
_cell.angle_beta   90.00
_cell.angle_gamma   90.00
#
_symmetry.space_group_name_H-M   'P 1'
#
loop_
_entity.id
_entity.type
_entity.pdbx_description
1 polymer ?
#
loop_
_entity_poly.entity_id
_entity_poly.type
_entity_poly.pdbx_seq_one_letter_code
_entity_poly.pdbx_strand_id
1 'polypeptide(L)'
;MKLRRCAVLMIEPREHLEFDLGVLFQGDAAFAARITWVALAPHLDGEVELSVEDLPILAHVGETLWMERDALPAEFDSARIAALLDTGILIGDLPAHAAHRLRDERTRAAHWRPLSAIGHAFSRWHGQRADIDPGTDRFKNVREMVEALGAPPPETISRASAAARIALPTAHSGALDLALFARYTGRNYDRAATLPTATAARLLQRTFGAQAHRELGPGAIALKKTSPSGGSLHPIEAYVLAQRVEGVATGLYHYHPLAHALEPVQALDAASASALALRFVAGQHWFADAPMLVVLAARVRRNFWKYRNHPKAYRAIVL
;
A
#
# COMPACT_ATOMS: atom_id res chain seq x y z
N MET A 1 4.06 29.26 -20.82
CA MET A 1 3.82 28.40 -19.63
C MET A 1 5.02 27.49 -19.48
N LYS A 2 5.41 27.16 -18.25
CA LYS A 2 6.49 26.21 -18.02
C LYS A 2 5.96 24.81 -17.78
N LEU A 3 6.73 23.83 -18.23
CA LEU A 3 6.46 22.42 -18.00
C LEU A 3 7.72 21.66 -17.58
N ARG A 4 7.51 20.51 -16.95
CA ARG A 4 8.52 19.47 -16.69
C ARG A 4 7.82 18.11 -16.65
N ARG A 5 8.57 17.02 -16.63
CA ARG A 5 8.01 15.68 -16.44
C ARG A 5 7.80 15.38 -14.95
N CYS A 6 6.84 14.51 -14.63
CA CYS A 6 6.67 14.02 -13.26
C CYS A 6 7.95 13.35 -12.71
N ALA A 7 8.11 13.34 -11.38
CA ALA A 7 9.35 12.97 -10.69
C ALA A 7 9.78 11.54 -10.94
N VAL A 8 8.80 10.65 -10.99
CA VAL A 8 8.97 9.21 -11.13
C VAL A 8 7.98 8.76 -12.19
N LEU A 9 8.50 8.16 -13.24
CA LEU A 9 7.74 7.62 -14.35
C LEU A 9 8.39 6.29 -14.75
N MET A 10 7.59 5.23 -14.79
CA MET A 10 7.92 4.00 -15.52
C MET A 10 6.97 3.91 -16.69
N ILE A 11 7.49 3.55 -17.86
CA ILE A 11 6.69 3.29 -19.05
C ILE A 11 6.97 1.86 -19.49
N GLU A 12 5.94 1.07 -19.73
CA GLU A 12 6.06 -0.30 -20.23
C GLU A 12 5.09 -0.55 -21.39
N PRO A 13 5.49 -1.30 -22.43
CA PRO A 13 4.56 -1.79 -23.44
C PRO A 13 3.74 -2.96 -22.88
N ARG A 14 2.44 -3.01 -23.16
CA ARG A 14 1.56 -4.13 -22.83
C ARG A 14 0.83 -4.61 -24.07
N GLU A 15 0.71 -5.93 -24.20
CA GLU A 15 -0.01 -6.58 -25.28
C GLU A 15 -1.42 -6.95 -24.83
N HIS A 16 -2.41 -6.55 -25.62
CA HIS A 16 -3.79 -6.93 -25.47
C HIS A 16 -4.21 -7.77 -26.68
N LEU A 17 -4.79 -8.93 -26.43
CA LEU A 17 -5.40 -9.75 -27.47
C LEU A 17 -6.84 -9.31 -27.64
N GLU A 18 -7.15 -8.72 -28.79
CA GLU A 18 -8.49 -8.32 -29.16
C GLU A 18 -9.06 -9.29 -30.20
N PHE A 19 -10.36 -9.59 -30.08
CA PHE A 19 -11.05 -10.40 -31.05
C PHE A 19 -11.44 -9.53 -32.25
N ASP A 20 -10.79 -9.75 -33.39
CA ASP A 20 -11.05 -8.98 -34.61
C ASP A 20 -12.02 -9.76 -35.50
N LEU A 21 -13.29 -9.34 -35.45
CA LEU A 21 -14.35 -9.90 -36.29
C LEU A 21 -14.07 -9.72 -37.78
N GLY A 22 -13.39 -8.65 -38.18
CA GLY A 22 -13.04 -8.38 -39.57
C GLY A 22 -12.00 -9.36 -40.11
N VAL A 23 -10.97 -9.65 -39.32
CA VAL A 23 -9.93 -10.65 -39.65
C VAL A 23 -10.51 -12.07 -39.65
N LEU A 24 -11.41 -12.37 -38.70
CA LEU A 24 -12.15 -13.64 -38.67
C LEU A 24 -12.94 -13.87 -39.96
N PHE A 25 -13.68 -12.85 -40.44
CA PHE A 25 -14.46 -12.96 -41.68
C PHE A 25 -13.59 -12.98 -42.95
N GLN A 26 -12.30 -12.67 -42.84
CA GLN A 26 -11.31 -12.83 -43.92
C GLN A 26 -10.66 -14.21 -43.94
N GLY A 27 -10.98 -15.08 -42.97
CA GLY A 27 -10.46 -16.45 -42.88
C GLY A 27 -9.13 -16.58 -42.13
N ASP A 28 -8.63 -15.47 -41.56
CA ASP A 28 -7.40 -15.42 -40.79
C ASP A 28 -7.67 -15.59 -39.27
N ALA A 29 -6.61 -15.77 -38.49
CA ALA A 29 -6.72 -15.94 -37.05
C ALA A 29 -7.43 -14.73 -36.40
N ALA A 30 -8.54 -15.00 -35.71
CA ALA A 30 -9.48 -14.01 -35.16
C ALA A 30 -8.94 -13.14 -34.01
N PHE A 31 -7.65 -13.20 -33.74
CA PHE A 31 -7.01 -12.47 -32.65
C PHE A 31 -5.94 -11.56 -33.20
N ALA A 32 -6.11 -10.25 -32.95
CA ALA A 32 -5.09 -9.25 -33.22
C ALA A 32 -4.42 -8.86 -31.91
N ALA A 33 -3.08 -8.86 -31.91
CA ALA A 33 -2.31 -8.31 -30.80
C ALA A 33 -2.18 -6.80 -30.97
N ARG A 34 -2.73 -6.04 -30.02
CA ARG A 34 -2.56 -4.59 -29.93
C ARG A 34 -1.59 -4.26 -28.80
N ILE A 35 -0.52 -3.52 -29.13
CA ILE A 35 0.41 -3.01 -28.12
C ILE A 35 -0.05 -1.62 -27.68
N THR A 36 -0.23 -1.44 -26.37
CA THR A 36 -0.44 -0.14 -25.72
C THR A 36 0.78 0.21 -24.87
N TRP A 37 1.03 1.49 -24.65
CA TRP A 37 2.06 1.94 -23.72
C TRP A 37 1.40 2.37 -22.42
N VAL A 38 1.91 1.89 -21.29
CA VAL A 38 1.35 2.21 -19.97
C VAL A 38 2.36 2.99 -19.16
N ALA A 39 1.95 4.15 -18.67
CA ALA A 39 2.69 4.98 -17.74
C ALA A 39 2.24 4.74 -16.30
N LEU A 40 3.22 4.47 -15.43
CA LEU A 40 3.07 4.32 -14.00
C LEU A 40 3.80 5.48 -13.32
N ALA A 41 3.04 6.35 -12.65
CA ALA A 41 3.59 7.45 -11.87
C ALA A 41 3.00 7.42 -10.44
N PRO A 42 3.84 7.33 -9.37
CA PRO A 42 3.36 7.15 -8.00
C PRO A 42 2.49 8.28 -7.45
N HIS A 43 2.57 9.47 -8.05
CA HIS A 43 1.71 10.58 -7.67
C HIS A 43 0.31 10.46 -8.26
N LEU A 44 0.04 9.54 -9.18
CA LEU A 44 -1.28 9.26 -9.77
C LEU A 44 -1.99 8.12 -9.02
N ASP A 45 -3.32 8.04 -9.16
CA ASP A 45 -4.13 7.00 -8.51
C ASP A 45 -4.32 5.73 -9.37
N GLY A 46 -3.86 5.77 -10.62
CA GLY A 46 -4.01 4.69 -11.59
C GLY A 46 -3.00 4.78 -12.71
N GLU A 47 -3.10 3.83 -13.62
CA GLU A 47 -2.28 3.72 -14.82
C GLU A 47 -2.77 4.70 -15.88
N VAL A 48 -1.86 5.23 -16.69
CA VAL A 48 -2.19 6.12 -17.81
C VAL A 48 -1.76 5.45 -19.11
N GLU A 49 -2.69 5.22 -20.03
CA GLU A 49 -2.36 4.78 -21.38
C GLU A 49 -1.72 5.94 -22.16
N LEU A 50 -0.64 5.62 -22.87
CA LEU A 50 0.10 6.53 -23.74
C LEU A 50 0.05 6.01 -25.18
N SER A 51 0.10 6.93 -26.13
CA SER A 51 0.38 6.62 -27.52
C SER A 51 1.89 6.56 -27.77
N VAL A 52 2.32 5.92 -28.86
CA VAL A 52 3.75 5.89 -29.21
C VAL A 52 4.29 7.28 -29.52
N GLU A 53 3.43 8.18 -30.00
CA GLU A 53 3.72 9.59 -30.31
C GLU A 53 3.90 10.46 -29.06
N ASP A 54 3.52 9.97 -27.87
CA ASP A 54 3.84 10.64 -26.59
C ASP A 54 5.31 10.48 -26.21
N LEU A 55 5.94 9.35 -26.57
CA LEU A 55 7.29 9.01 -26.10
C LEU A 55 8.36 10.02 -26.57
N PRO A 56 8.36 10.51 -27.82
CA PRO A 56 9.28 11.57 -28.23
C PRO A 56 9.12 12.85 -27.41
N ILE A 57 7.88 13.25 -27.08
CA ILE A 57 7.63 14.43 -26.24
C ILE A 57 8.26 14.23 -24.87
N LEU A 58 8.04 13.07 -24.24
CA LEU A 58 8.57 12.74 -22.92
C LEU A 58 10.10 12.64 -22.91
N ALA A 59 10.73 12.26 -24.02
CA ALA A 59 12.18 12.25 -24.17
C ALA A 59 12.79 13.67 -24.20
N HIS A 60 12.01 14.69 -24.57
CA HIS A 60 12.46 16.09 -24.64
C HIS A 60 12.22 16.87 -23.34
N VAL A 61 11.42 16.32 -22.40
CA VAL A 61 11.07 17.01 -21.15
C VAL A 61 11.71 16.33 -19.94
N GLY A 62 12.65 17.01 -19.30
CA GLY A 62 13.30 16.52 -18.07
C GLY A 62 12.39 16.56 -16.84
N GLU A 63 12.69 15.75 -15.82
CA GLU A 63 11.90 15.69 -14.58
C GLU A 63 12.25 16.76 -13.54
N THR A 64 13.37 17.47 -13.70
CA THR A 64 13.88 18.40 -12.65
C THR A 64 13.69 19.86 -13.02
N LEU A 65 14.25 20.28 -14.15
CA LEU A 65 14.21 21.67 -14.59
C LEU A 65 12.90 21.97 -15.29
N TRP A 66 12.36 23.15 -15.01
CA TRP A 66 11.24 23.71 -15.76
C TRP A 66 11.76 24.27 -17.08
N MET A 67 11.06 23.98 -18.17
CA MET A 67 11.32 24.55 -19.49
C MET A 67 10.09 25.30 -19.99
N GLU A 68 10.30 26.33 -20.82
CA GLU A 68 9.20 26.99 -21.53
C GLU A 68 8.58 26.01 -22.52
N ARG A 69 7.24 25.98 -22.61
CA ARG A 69 6.52 25.16 -23.59
C ARG A 69 6.98 25.42 -25.03
N ASP A 70 7.28 26.68 -25.35
CA ASP A 70 7.66 27.10 -26.71
C ASP A 70 9.09 26.66 -27.09
N ALA A 71 9.85 26.10 -26.13
CA ALA A 71 11.15 25.50 -26.41
C ALA A 71 11.04 24.05 -26.92
N LEU A 72 9.84 23.45 -26.91
CA LEU A 72 9.62 22.14 -27.53
C LEU A 72 9.62 22.26 -29.07
N PRO A 73 10.08 21.22 -29.78
CA PRO A 73 10.00 21.14 -31.24
C PRO A 73 8.60 21.45 -31.76
N ALA A 74 8.52 22.29 -32.80
CA ALA A 74 7.24 22.75 -33.35
C ALA A 74 6.42 21.61 -33.99
N GLU A 75 7.06 20.49 -34.36
CA GLU A 75 6.37 19.29 -34.84
C GLU A 75 5.58 18.55 -33.75
N PHE A 76 5.81 18.85 -32.46
CA PHE A 76 5.05 18.22 -31.38
C PHE A 76 3.66 18.81 -31.28
N ASP A 77 2.67 17.93 -31.46
CA ASP A 77 1.26 18.28 -31.40
C ASP A 77 0.89 18.90 -30.04
N SER A 78 0.37 20.13 -30.11
CA SER A 78 -0.08 20.88 -28.95
C SER A 78 -1.24 20.21 -28.20
N ALA A 79 -2.12 19.47 -28.90
CA ALA A 79 -3.21 18.74 -28.27
C ALA A 79 -2.67 17.58 -27.41
N ARG A 80 -1.63 16.91 -27.89
CA ARG A 80 -0.98 15.80 -27.17
C ARG A 80 -0.21 16.28 -25.94
N ILE A 81 0.50 17.41 -26.05
CA ILE A 81 1.14 18.06 -24.89
C ILE A 81 0.09 18.42 -23.83
N ALA A 82 -1.06 18.96 -24.24
CA ALA A 82 -2.16 19.28 -23.33
C ALA A 82 -2.71 18.02 -22.64
N ALA A 83 -2.93 16.92 -23.37
CA ALA A 83 -3.37 15.64 -22.81
C ALA A 83 -2.36 15.08 -21.78
N LEU A 84 -1.06 15.18 -22.04
CA LEU A 84 -0.02 14.75 -21.09
C LEU A 84 0.01 15.61 -19.82
N LEU A 85 -0.36 16.89 -19.91
CA LEU A 85 -0.52 17.79 -18.76
C LEU A 85 -1.79 17.48 -17.94
N ASP A 86 -2.89 17.15 -18.64
CA ASP A 86 -4.17 16.82 -18.02
C ASP A 86 -4.13 15.47 -17.29
N THR A 87 -3.35 14.51 -17.82
CA THR A 87 -3.07 13.22 -17.15
C THR A 87 -2.05 13.34 -16.03
N GLY A 88 -1.28 14.43 -15.96
CA GLY A 88 -0.25 14.65 -14.95
C GLY A 88 1.06 13.89 -15.20
N ILE A 89 1.27 13.37 -16.40
CA ILE A 89 2.56 12.82 -16.85
C ILE A 89 3.56 13.96 -17.07
N LEU A 90 3.09 15.03 -17.71
CA LEU A 90 3.72 16.34 -17.67
C LEU A 90 3.09 17.17 -16.54
N ILE A 91 3.91 18.01 -15.93
CA ILE A 91 3.52 18.91 -14.83
C ILE A 91 3.69 20.34 -15.33
N GLY A 92 2.60 21.11 -15.34
CA GLY A 92 2.59 22.52 -15.72
C GLY A 92 2.63 23.48 -14.52
N ASP A 93 3.04 24.72 -14.76
CA ASP A 93 3.12 25.79 -13.74
C ASP A 93 1.80 26.60 -13.58
N LEU A 94 0.87 26.47 -14.52
CA LEU A 94 -0.43 27.14 -14.47
C LEU A 94 -1.33 26.61 -13.33
N PRO A 95 -2.32 27.41 -12.86
CA PRO A 95 -3.28 26.99 -11.85
C PRO A 95 -4.09 25.74 -12.22
N ALA A 96 -4.41 25.56 -13.51
CA ALA A 96 -5.16 24.40 -14.00
C ALA A 96 -4.45 23.05 -13.70
N HIS A 97 -3.12 23.06 -13.58
CA HIS A 97 -2.31 21.85 -13.33
C HIS A 97 -1.87 21.73 -11.85
N ALA A 98 -2.37 22.59 -10.96
CA ALA A 98 -1.93 22.66 -9.57
C ALA A 98 -2.15 21.34 -8.81
N ALA A 99 -3.22 20.61 -9.11
CA ALA A 99 -3.53 19.34 -8.44
C ALA A 99 -2.42 18.30 -8.67
N HIS A 100 -2.04 18.08 -9.94
CA HIS A 100 -0.96 17.17 -10.30
C HIS A 100 0.39 17.65 -9.79
N ARG A 101 0.66 18.96 -9.88
CA ARG A 101 1.90 19.56 -9.37
C ARG A 101 2.08 19.33 -7.86
N LEU A 102 1.05 19.57 -7.05
CA LEU A 102 1.10 19.36 -5.60
C LEU A 102 1.31 17.89 -5.23
N ARG A 103 0.70 16.97 -5.99
CA ARG A 103 0.88 15.51 -5.80
C ARG A 103 2.31 15.09 -6.14
N ASP A 104 2.84 15.55 -7.28
CA ASP A 104 4.23 15.33 -7.70
C ASP A 104 5.24 15.87 -6.67
N GLU A 105 5.02 17.09 -6.17
CA GLU A 105 5.85 17.72 -5.14
C GLU A 105 5.86 16.94 -3.82
N ARG A 106 4.70 16.41 -3.38
CA ARG A 106 4.63 15.54 -2.21
C ARG A 106 5.47 14.27 -2.39
N THR A 107 5.42 13.66 -3.58
CA THR A 107 6.24 12.48 -3.91
C THR A 107 7.73 12.82 -3.87
N ARG A 108 8.15 13.95 -4.45
CA ARG A 108 9.55 14.43 -4.40
C ARG A 108 10.03 14.67 -2.98
N ALA A 109 9.22 15.35 -2.15
CA ALA A 109 9.54 15.68 -0.77
C ALA A 109 9.59 14.46 0.17
N ALA A 110 9.08 13.32 -0.27
CA ALA A 110 9.13 12.07 0.49
C ALA A 110 10.43 11.27 0.30
N HIS A 111 11.30 11.65 -0.66
CA HIS A 111 12.61 11.03 -0.92
C HIS A 111 12.56 9.53 -1.19
N TRP A 112 11.54 9.08 -1.92
CA TRP A 112 11.45 7.69 -2.34
C TRP A 112 12.50 7.31 -3.37
N ARG A 113 12.98 6.07 -3.29
CA ARG A 113 13.57 5.44 -4.48
C ARG A 113 12.45 5.18 -5.50
N PRO A 114 12.61 5.52 -6.80
CA PRO A 114 11.55 5.43 -7.81
C PRO A 114 10.77 4.10 -7.83
N LEU A 115 11.46 2.97 -7.97
CA LEU A 115 10.80 1.64 -8.02
C LEU A 115 10.02 1.31 -6.75
N SER A 116 10.47 1.78 -5.58
CA SER A 116 9.75 1.55 -4.33
C SER A 116 8.50 2.41 -4.25
N ALA A 117 8.52 3.63 -4.79
CA ALA A 117 7.33 4.46 -4.89
C ALA A 117 6.28 3.84 -5.83
N ILE A 118 6.71 3.32 -6.99
CA ILE A 118 5.82 2.63 -7.93
C ILE A 118 5.22 1.39 -7.27
N GLY A 119 6.07 0.52 -6.73
CA GLY A 119 5.60 -0.69 -6.04
C GLY A 119 4.65 -0.38 -4.89
N HIS A 120 4.92 0.65 -4.09
CA HIS A 120 3.99 1.08 -3.04
C HIS A 120 2.68 1.61 -3.62
N ALA A 121 2.72 2.56 -4.56
CA ALA A 121 1.53 3.24 -5.06
C ALA A 121 0.55 2.27 -5.73
N PHE A 122 1.07 1.34 -6.55
CA PHE A 122 0.29 0.42 -7.39
C PHE A 122 0.03 -0.95 -6.74
N SER A 123 0.48 -1.20 -5.50
CA SER A 123 0.09 -2.41 -4.74
C SER A 123 -0.91 -2.14 -3.61
N ARG A 124 -1.28 -0.87 -3.39
CA ARG A 124 -2.33 -0.53 -2.42
C ARG A 124 -3.68 -1.03 -2.92
N TRP A 125 -4.46 -1.62 -2.03
CA TRP A 125 -5.85 -1.93 -2.33
C TRP A 125 -6.62 -0.62 -2.54
N HIS A 126 -7.21 -0.49 -3.73
CA HIS A 126 -8.12 0.59 -4.07
C HIS A 126 -9.30 0.00 -4.82
N GLY A 127 -10.51 0.31 -4.40
CA GLY A 127 -11.74 -0.24 -5.01
C GLY A 127 -11.96 -1.74 -4.81
N GLN A 128 -10.97 -2.50 -4.31
CA GLN A 128 -11.06 -3.95 -4.13
C GLN A 128 -12.08 -4.32 -3.05
N ARG A 129 -12.93 -5.29 -3.37
CA ARG A 129 -14.02 -5.80 -2.55
C ARG A 129 -14.14 -7.30 -2.73
N ALA A 130 -13.73 -8.06 -1.72
CA ALA A 130 -13.79 -9.51 -1.73
C ALA A 130 -15.21 -10.09 -1.90
N ASP A 131 -16.25 -9.28 -1.62
CA ASP A 131 -17.64 -9.69 -1.79
C ASP A 131 -18.19 -9.43 -3.21
N ILE A 132 -17.43 -8.74 -4.07
CA ILE A 132 -17.83 -8.40 -5.45
C ILE A 132 -16.82 -8.91 -6.47
N ASP A 133 -15.53 -8.92 -6.13
CA ASP A 133 -14.44 -9.26 -7.04
C ASP A 133 -14.44 -10.78 -7.34
N PRO A 134 -14.71 -11.18 -8.61
CA PRO A 134 -14.91 -12.59 -8.99
C PRO A 134 -13.75 -13.53 -8.65
N GLY A 135 -12.55 -12.99 -8.42
CA GLY A 135 -11.36 -13.77 -8.09
C GLY A 135 -11.25 -14.22 -6.63
N THR A 136 -11.99 -13.60 -5.71
CA THR A 136 -11.85 -13.86 -4.26
C THR A 136 -12.77 -14.96 -3.74
N ASP A 137 -13.97 -15.10 -4.33
CA ASP A 137 -14.94 -16.20 -4.07
C ASP A 137 -15.00 -17.21 -5.23
N ARG A 138 -13.95 -17.28 -6.05
CA ARG A 138 -13.87 -18.20 -7.21
C ARG A 138 -14.10 -19.68 -6.81
N PHE A 139 -13.74 -20.05 -5.58
CA PHE A 139 -13.86 -21.41 -5.07
C PHE A 139 -14.58 -21.39 -3.72
N LYS A 140 -15.58 -22.26 -3.55
CA LYS A 140 -16.37 -22.32 -2.30
C LYS A 140 -15.61 -23.00 -1.18
N ASN A 141 -14.61 -23.82 -1.51
CA ASN A 141 -13.80 -24.54 -0.55
C ASN A 141 -12.46 -24.94 -1.17
N VAL A 142 -11.55 -25.41 -0.31
CA VAL A 142 -10.20 -25.83 -0.70
C VAL A 142 -10.21 -26.98 -1.70
N ARG A 143 -11.21 -27.88 -1.65
CA ARG A 143 -11.29 -29.02 -2.58
C ARG A 143 -11.53 -28.52 -4.00
N GLU A 144 -12.52 -27.66 -4.21
CA GLU A 144 -12.78 -27.04 -5.53
C GLU A 144 -11.55 -26.27 -6.04
N MET A 145 -10.85 -25.57 -5.15
CA MET A 145 -9.61 -24.86 -5.50
C MET A 145 -8.51 -25.83 -5.97
N VAL A 146 -8.33 -26.96 -5.29
CA VAL A 146 -7.34 -27.98 -5.68
C VAL A 146 -7.74 -28.69 -6.97
N GLU A 147 -9.02 -28.96 -7.19
CA GLU A 147 -9.52 -29.54 -8.44
C GLU A 147 -9.26 -28.61 -9.64
N ALA A 148 -9.42 -27.30 -9.44
CA ALA A 148 -9.25 -26.32 -10.52
C ALA A 148 -7.80 -25.84 -10.72
N LEU A 149 -7.01 -25.71 -9.65
CA LEU A 149 -5.65 -25.14 -9.67
C LEU A 149 -4.54 -26.18 -9.48
N GLY A 150 -4.89 -27.42 -9.14
CA GLY A 150 -3.96 -28.45 -8.69
C GLY A 150 -3.61 -28.34 -7.20
N ALA A 151 -2.84 -29.31 -6.70
CA ALA A 151 -2.34 -29.29 -5.34
C ALA A 151 -1.38 -28.10 -5.13
N PRO A 152 -1.40 -27.43 -3.95
CA PRO A 152 -0.42 -26.40 -3.65
C PRO A 152 0.99 -27.00 -3.59
N PRO A 153 2.04 -26.17 -3.74
CA PRO A 153 3.40 -26.59 -3.43
C PRO A 153 3.51 -27.15 -1.99
N PRO A 154 4.46 -28.07 -1.72
CA PRO A 154 4.67 -28.63 -0.38
C PRO A 154 4.85 -27.55 0.69
N GLU A 155 4.40 -27.83 1.91
CA GLU A 155 4.43 -26.91 3.06
C GLU A 155 5.85 -26.57 3.52
N THR A 156 6.83 -27.42 3.20
CA THR A 156 8.25 -27.18 3.45
C THR A 156 9.11 -27.62 2.29
N ILE A 157 10.27 -26.98 2.14
CA ILE A 157 11.28 -27.34 1.14
C ILE A 157 12.39 -28.13 1.84
N SER A 158 12.71 -29.31 1.34
CA SER A 158 13.92 -30.04 1.75
C SER A 158 15.10 -29.69 0.85
N ARG A 159 16.16 -29.12 1.43
CA ARG A 159 17.42 -28.80 0.71
C ARG A 159 18.44 -29.94 0.71
N ALA A 160 18.18 -30.99 1.48
CA ALA A 160 19.02 -32.17 1.61
C ALA A 160 18.15 -33.42 1.83
N SER A 161 18.73 -34.60 1.64
CA SER A 161 18.07 -35.87 1.94
C SER A 161 17.75 -36.01 3.43
N ALA A 162 16.80 -36.87 3.77
CA ALA A 162 16.44 -37.11 5.17
C ALA A 162 17.63 -37.61 6.01
N ALA A 163 18.52 -38.41 5.41
CA ALA A 163 19.72 -38.94 6.07
C ALA A 163 20.78 -37.87 6.40
N ALA A 164 20.78 -36.74 5.70
CA ALA A 164 21.69 -35.62 5.96
C ALA A 164 21.17 -34.64 7.03
N ARG A 165 19.96 -34.87 7.56
CA ARG A 165 19.36 -34.00 8.59
C ARG A 165 20.02 -34.24 9.94
N ILE A 166 20.34 -33.15 10.64
CA ILE A 166 20.78 -33.19 12.02
C ILE A 166 19.53 -33.06 12.90
N ALA A 167 19.22 -34.08 13.70
CA ALA A 167 18.12 -34.02 14.66
C ALA A 167 18.46 -33.05 15.79
N LEU A 168 17.55 -32.10 16.07
CA LEU A 168 17.67 -31.18 17.22
C LEU A 168 16.91 -31.75 18.43
N PRO A 169 17.39 -31.54 19.67
CA PRO A 169 16.66 -31.97 20.87
C PRO A 169 15.36 -31.20 21.04
N THR A 170 14.34 -31.84 21.60
CA THR A 170 13.09 -31.18 21.99
C THR A 170 13.35 -30.17 23.09
N ALA A 171 12.81 -28.95 22.95
CA ALA A 171 12.94 -27.90 23.95
C ALA A 171 12.06 -28.19 25.18
N HIS A 172 12.55 -27.82 26.37
CA HIS A 172 11.75 -27.83 27.60
C HIS A 172 10.78 -26.66 27.60
N SER A 173 9.60 -26.85 28.21
CA SER A 173 8.60 -25.80 28.25
C SER A 173 9.00 -24.62 29.14
N GLY A 174 8.71 -23.40 28.70
CA GLY A 174 8.95 -22.15 29.43
C GLY A 174 7.72 -21.25 29.51
N ALA A 175 7.81 -20.17 30.31
CA ALA A 175 6.67 -19.27 30.56
C ALA A 175 6.12 -18.59 29.29
N LEU A 176 6.96 -18.40 28.26
CA LEU A 176 6.53 -17.83 26.98
C LEU A 176 5.63 -18.77 26.17
N ASP A 177 5.81 -20.09 26.32
CA ASP A 177 5.10 -21.10 25.54
C ASP A 177 3.59 -21.06 25.79
N LEU A 178 3.18 -20.76 27.02
CA LEU A 178 1.77 -20.61 27.37
C LEU A 178 1.10 -19.55 26.49
N ALA A 179 1.76 -18.41 26.27
CA ALA A 179 1.23 -17.36 25.41
C ALA A 179 1.29 -17.74 23.92
N LEU A 180 2.38 -18.38 23.48
CA LEU A 180 2.54 -18.79 22.08
C LEU A 180 1.53 -19.86 21.65
N PHE A 181 1.26 -20.84 22.52
CA PHE A 181 0.32 -21.94 22.25
C PHE A 181 -1.14 -21.54 22.48
N ALA A 182 -1.43 -20.56 23.34
CA ALA A 182 -2.77 -19.99 23.47
C ALA A 182 -3.14 -19.02 22.34
N ARG A 183 -2.17 -18.60 21.51
CA ARG A 183 -2.41 -17.65 20.42
C ARG A 183 -3.29 -18.28 19.35
N TYR A 184 -4.45 -17.68 19.15
CA TYR A 184 -5.41 -18.05 18.12
C TYR A 184 -5.74 -16.84 17.23
N THR A 185 -5.97 -17.09 15.94
CA THR A 185 -6.47 -16.07 15.01
C THR A 185 -7.98 -16.23 14.89
N GLY A 186 -8.71 -15.44 15.66
CA GLY A 186 -10.17 -15.41 15.61
C GLY A 186 -10.71 -14.63 14.42
N ARG A 187 -11.75 -15.17 13.80
CA ARG A 187 -12.51 -14.55 12.70
C ARG A 187 -14.03 -14.55 12.95
N ASN A 188 -14.42 -14.91 14.17
CA ASN A 188 -15.82 -15.01 14.61
C ASN A 188 -15.97 -14.08 15.81
N TYR A 189 -16.49 -12.88 15.58
CA TYR A 189 -16.68 -11.87 16.62
C TYR A 189 -18.14 -11.86 17.08
N ASP A 190 -18.34 -11.82 18.40
CA ASP A 190 -19.65 -11.51 18.97
C ASP A 190 -19.97 -10.02 18.75
N ARG A 191 -21.06 -9.75 18.05
CA ARG A 191 -21.52 -8.41 17.70
C ARG A 191 -22.16 -7.69 18.89
N ALA A 192 -22.62 -8.42 19.91
CA ALA A 192 -23.18 -7.85 21.13
C ALA A 192 -22.10 -7.56 22.19
N ALA A 193 -20.97 -8.26 22.14
CA ALA A 193 -19.88 -8.08 23.09
C ALA A 193 -19.17 -6.74 22.93
N THR A 194 -18.80 -6.15 24.08
CA THR A 194 -17.95 -4.97 24.21
C THR A 194 -16.52 -5.38 24.58
N LEU A 195 -15.54 -4.58 24.13
CA LEU A 195 -14.15 -4.73 24.54
C LEU A 195 -13.88 -3.84 25.76
N PRO A 196 -13.49 -4.40 26.92
CA PRO A 196 -13.13 -3.59 28.08
C PRO A 196 -11.95 -2.66 27.78
N THR A 197 -12.05 -1.40 28.20
CA THR A 197 -11.02 -0.38 27.94
C THR A 197 -9.65 -0.81 28.45
N ALA A 198 -9.60 -1.44 29.62
CA ALA A 198 -8.35 -1.92 30.22
C ALA A 198 -7.65 -2.96 29.33
N THR A 199 -8.42 -3.83 28.66
CA THR A 199 -7.90 -4.82 27.71
C THR A 199 -7.39 -4.14 26.44
N ALA A 200 -8.17 -3.21 25.88
CA ALA A 200 -7.77 -2.43 24.70
C ALA A 200 -6.48 -1.62 24.97
N ALA A 201 -6.43 -0.90 26.10
CA ALA A 201 -5.28 -0.12 26.53
C ALA A 201 -4.03 -1.00 26.70
N ARG A 202 -4.17 -2.15 27.36
CA ARG A 202 -3.06 -3.10 27.53
C ARG A 202 -2.51 -3.57 26.18
N LEU A 203 -3.39 -3.92 25.23
CA LEU A 203 -3.00 -4.34 23.89
C LEU A 203 -2.22 -3.23 23.18
N LEU A 204 -2.78 -2.01 23.14
CA LEU A 204 -2.15 -0.87 22.49
C LEU A 204 -0.80 -0.52 23.13
N GLN A 205 -0.70 -0.54 24.46
CA GLN A 205 0.54 -0.23 25.17
C GLN A 205 1.63 -1.25 24.90
N ARG A 206 1.31 -2.55 24.95
CA ARG A 206 2.29 -3.62 24.79
C ARG A 206 2.75 -3.78 23.34
N THR A 207 1.91 -3.41 22.36
CA THR A 207 2.25 -3.51 20.94
C THR A 207 2.86 -2.21 20.38
N PHE A 208 2.32 -1.04 20.72
CA PHE A 208 2.68 0.23 20.06
C PHE A 208 3.25 1.30 21.00
N GLY A 209 3.13 1.13 22.31
CA GLY A 209 3.60 2.07 23.32
C GLY A 209 5.12 2.23 23.35
N ALA A 210 5.56 3.47 23.54
CA ALA A 210 6.96 3.77 23.75
C ALA A 210 7.39 3.33 25.16
N GLN A 211 8.50 2.60 25.24
CA GLN A 211 9.16 2.18 26.48
C GLN A 211 10.22 3.21 26.92
N ALA A 212 10.79 3.94 25.96
CA ALA A 212 11.70 5.05 26.24
C ALA A 212 11.67 6.10 25.12
N HIS A 213 12.07 7.31 25.49
CA HIS A 213 12.21 8.48 24.63
C HIS A 213 13.64 9.03 24.82
N ARG A 214 14.46 9.00 23.78
CA ARG A 214 15.88 9.38 23.89
C ARG A 214 16.29 10.31 22.75
N GLU A 215 16.88 11.44 23.09
CA GLU A 215 17.50 12.33 22.12
C GLU A 215 18.87 11.77 21.71
N LEU A 216 19.10 11.68 20.39
CA LEU A 216 20.35 11.18 19.79
C LEU A 216 21.20 12.31 19.19
N GLY A 217 20.67 13.53 19.16
CA GLY A 217 21.24 14.75 18.61
C GLY A 217 20.15 15.82 18.53
N PRO A 218 20.47 17.09 18.24
CA PRO A 218 19.50 18.18 18.31
C PRO A 218 18.23 17.91 17.49
N GLY A 219 17.09 17.72 18.18
CA GLY A 219 15.79 17.41 17.58
C GLY A 219 15.64 15.99 17.01
N ALA A 220 16.68 15.16 17.09
CA ALA A 220 16.69 13.78 16.62
C ALA A 220 16.31 12.83 17.76
N ILE A 221 15.02 12.73 18.03
CA ILE A 221 14.47 11.81 19.03
C ILE A 221 14.32 10.39 18.46
N ALA A 222 14.74 9.38 19.22
CA ALA A 222 14.42 7.97 18.98
C ALA A 222 13.50 7.43 20.07
N LEU A 223 12.46 6.71 19.64
CA LEU A 223 11.62 5.91 20.53
C LEU A 223 12.22 4.51 20.67
N LYS A 224 12.06 3.91 21.85
CA LYS A 224 12.22 2.47 22.06
C LYS A 224 10.84 1.87 22.22
N LYS A 225 10.52 0.86 21.41
CA LYS A 225 9.28 0.07 21.52
C LYS A 225 9.64 -1.41 21.73
N THR A 226 8.64 -2.23 22.05
CA THR A 226 8.78 -3.68 22.18
C THR A 226 9.05 -4.38 20.84
N SER A 227 8.66 -3.75 19.73
CA SER A 227 9.03 -4.18 18.38
C SER A 227 10.35 -3.55 17.93
N PRO A 228 11.18 -4.26 17.14
CA PRO A 228 12.34 -3.67 16.49
C PRO A 228 11.92 -2.72 15.37
N SER A 229 12.79 -1.78 15.00
CA SER A 229 12.60 -0.92 13.83
C SER A 229 13.93 -0.47 13.26
N GLY A 230 14.04 -0.46 11.92
CA GLY A 230 15.23 -0.01 11.20
C GLY A 230 15.68 1.38 11.66
N GLY A 231 16.88 1.46 12.23
CA GLY A 231 17.43 2.73 12.71
C GLY A 231 16.69 3.35 13.91
N SER A 232 15.84 2.60 14.63
CA SER A 232 15.00 3.08 15.74
C SER A 232 14.03 4.20 15.34
N LEU A 233 13.65 4.26 14.05
CA LEU A 233 12.84 5.36 13.51
C LEU A 233 11.35 5.23 13.82
N HIS A 234 10.87 3.98 13.97
CA HIS A 234 9.48 3.62 14.23
C HIS A 234 8.47 4.40 13.37
N PRO A 235 8.49 4.22 12.03
CA PRO A 235 7.64 5.00 11.13
C PRO A 235 6.17 4.58 11.14
N ILE A 236 5.81 3.46 11.76
CA ILE A 236 4.43 2.96 11.81
C ILE A 236 3.68 3.61 12.96
N GLU A 237 2.59 4.29 12.63
CA GLU A 237 1.59 4.80 13.55
C GLU A 237 0.39 3.83 13.62
N ALA A 238 -0.29 3.80 14.75
CA ALA A 238 -1.47 2.96 14.98
C ALA A 238 -2.72 3.83 15.02
N TYR A 239 -3.58 3.67 14.03
CA TYR A 239 -4.92 4.26 14.02
C TYR A 239 -5.92 3.23 14.50
N VAL A 240 -6.83 3.62 15.37
CA VAL A 240 -7.78 2.73 16.03
C VAL A 240 -9.18 3.11 15.57
N LEU A 241 -9.86 2.18 14.91
CA LEU A 241 -11.30 2.25 14.74
C LEU A 241 -11.95 1.55 15.93
N ALA A 242 -12.48 2.35 16.86
CA ALA A 242 -13.23 1.87 18.01
C ALA A 242 -14.70 1.73 17.61
N GLN A 243 -15.20 0.49 17.58
CA GLN A 243 -16.61 0.21 17.27
C GLN A 243 -17.41 0.00 18.55
N ARG A 244 -16.88 -0.82 19.47
CA ARG A 244 -17.54 -1.25 20.72
C ARG A 244 -16.52 -1.37 21.86
N VAL A 245 -15.82 -0.28 22.15
CA VAL A 245 -14.85 -0.21 23.27
C VAL A 245 -15.49 0.52 24.43
N GLU A 246 -15.47 -0.07 25.63
CA GLU A 246 -16.09 0.54 26.81
C GLU A 246 -15.49 1.92 27.10
N GLY A 247 -16.32 2.90 27.44
CA GLY A 247 -15.89 4.26 27.77
C GLY A 247 -15.24 5.06 26.62
N VAL A 248 -15.20 4.52 25.40
CA VAL A 248 -14.68 5.20 24.21
C VAL A 248 -15.80 5.30 23.18
N ALA A 249 -16.11 6.52 22.75
CA ALA A 249 -17.12 6.74 21.72
C ALA A 249 -16.74 6.05 20.41
N THR A 250 -17.74 5.66 19.62
CA THR A 250 -17.50 5.08 18.29
C THR A 250 -16.79 6.10 17.40
N GLY A 251 -15.69 5.72 16.77
CA GLY A 251 -14.89 6.65 15.99
C GLY A 251 -13.53 6.14 15.56
N LEU A 252 -12.86 6.95 14.75
CA LEU A 252 -11.46 6.79 14.38
C LEU A 252 -10.57 7.63 15.30
N TYR A 253 -9.52 7.00 15.81
CA TYR A 253 -8.57 7.58 16.74
C TYR A 253 -7.14 7.34 16.26
N HIS A 254 -6.21 8.18 16.69
CA HIS A 254 -4.77 7.95 16.59
C HIS A 254 -4.23 7.57 17.98
N TYR A 255 -3.47 6.48 18.08
CA TYR A 255 -2.86 6.08 19.34
C TYR A 255 -1.54 6.81 19.57
N HIS A 256 -1.49 7.68 20.58
CA HIS A 256 -0.29 8.43 20.95
C HIS A 256 0.65 7.57 21.81
N PRO A 257 1.85 7.17 21.31
CA PRO A 257 2.67 6.13 21.93
C PRO A 257 3.38 6.56 23.22
N LEU A 258 3.62 7.86 23.43
CA LEU A 258 4.25 8.37 24.66
C LEU A 258 3.22 8.63 25.77
N ALA A 259 2.19 9.43 25.47
CA ALA A 259 1.09 9.73 26.37
C ALA A 259 0.20 8.51 26.71
N HIS A 260 0.31 7.41 25.95
CA HIS A 260 -0.58 6.26 26.07
C HIS A 260 -2.06 6.66 26.03
N ALA A 261 -2.44 7.38 24.97
CA ALA A 261 -3.76 7.99 24.82
C ALA A 261 -4.34 7.76 23.42
N LEU A 262 -5.66 7.84 23.29
CA LEU A 262 -6.37 7.89 22.01
C LEU A 262 -6.71 9.34 21.68
N GLU A 263 -6.17 9.85 20.57
CA GLU A 263 -6.48 11.17 20.03
C GLU A 263 -7.63 11.05 19.03
N PRO A 264 -8.76 11.76 19.23
CA PRO A 264 -9.89 11.67 18.31
C PRO A 264 -9.52 12.24 16.93
N VAL A 265 -9.77 11.46 15.88
CA VAL A 265 -9.58 11.88 14.48
C VAL A 265 -10.92 12.18 13.84
N GLN A 266 -11.89 11.27 14.00
CA GLN A 266 -13.23 11.41 13.43
C GLN A 266 -14.25 10.66 14.30
N ALA A 267 -15.26 11.37 14.79
CA ALA A 267 -16.42 10.74 15.41
C ALA A 267 -17.27 10.05 14.34
N LEU A 268 -17.81 8.87 14.65
CA LEU A 268 -18.60 8.07 13.72
C LEU A 268 -19.84 7.52 14.42
N ASP A 269 -20.95 7.42 13.70
CA ASP A 269 -22.05 6.55 14.11
C ASP A 269 -21.71 5.08 13.83
N ALA A 270 -22.56 4.17 14.34
CA ALA A 270 -22.35 2.73 14.20
C ALA A 270 -22.32 2.26 12.73
N ALA A 271 -23.19 2.84 11.89
CA ALA A 271 -23.28 2.45 10.48
C ALA A 271 -22.02 2.86 9.70
N SER A 272 -21.53 4.09 9.91
CA SER A 272 -20.33 4.63 9.29
C SER A 272 -19.07 3.90 9.76
N ALA A 273 -18.99 3.55 11.05
CA ALA A 273 -17.90 2.74 11.59
C ALA A 273 -17.88 1.34 10.97
N SER A 274 -19.04 0.68 10.86
CA SER A 274 -19.14 -0.64 10.22
C SER A 274 -18.75 -0.60 8.73
N ALA A 275 -19.22 0.41 7.99
CA ALA A 275 -18.85 0.60 6.59
C ALA A 275 -17.34 0.85 6.44
N LEU A 276 -16.74 1.64 7.33
CA LEU A 276 -15.29 1.89 7.34
C LEU A 276 -14.50 0.62 7.70
N ALA A 277 -14.96 -0.15 8.68
CA ALA A 277 -14.36 -1.43 9.06
C ALA A 277 -14.31 -2.39 7.87
N LEU A 278 -15.43 -2.53 7.15
CA LEU A 278 -15.52 -3.38 5.96
C LEU A 278 -14.56 -2.92 4.85
N ARG A 279 -14.43 -1.61 4.66
CA ARG A 279 -13.46 -1.04 3.70
C ARG A 279 -12.01 -1.32 4.08
N PHE A 280 -11.65 -1.22 5.36
CA PHE A 280 -10.28 -1.51 5.82
C PHE A 280 -9.84 -2.95 5.57
N VAL A 281 -10.79 -3.87 5.49
CA VAL A 281 -10.55 -5.30 5.26
C VAL A 281 -10.94 -5.74 3.83
N ALA A 282 -11.15 -4.78 2.93
CA ALA A 282 -11.52 -5.00 1.53
C ALA A 282 -12.71 -5.95 1.35
N GLY A 283 -13.82 -5.71 2.06
CA GLY A 283 -15.06 -6.50 1.90
C GLY A 283 -15.10 -7.82 2.69
N GLN A 284 -14.02 -8.19 3.38
CA GLN A 284 -13.95 -9.41 4.18
C GLN A 284 -14.74 -9.29 5.49
N HIS A 285 -16.02 -9.64 5.45
CA HIS A 285 -16.96 -9.48 6.56
C HIS A 285 -16.53 -10.15 7.87
N TRP A 286 -15.80 -11.28 7.81
CA TRP A 286 -15.29 -12.00 8.99
C TRP A 286 -14.26 -11.23 9.83
N PHE A 287 -13.71 -10.12 9.32
CA PHE A 287 -12.86 -9.22 10.11
C PHE A 287 -13.55 -7.92 10.53
N ALA A 288 -14.57 -7.49 9.78
CA ALA A 288 -15.20 -6.19 9.93
C ALA A 288 -15.92 -6.03 11.30
N ASP A 289 -16.39 -7.14 11.88
CA ASP A 289 -17.16 -7.13 13.12
C ASP A 289 -16.32 -6.97 14.40
N ALA A 290 -14.99 -6.90 14.30
CA ALA A 290 -14.13 -6.75 15.47
C ALA A 290 -14.48 -5.48 16.29
N PRO A 291 -14.58 -5.55 17.63
CA PRO A 291 -14.96 -4.39 18.45
C PRO A 291 -13.94 -3.24 18.35
N MET A 292 -12.71 -3.54 17.95
CA MET A 292 -11.63 -2.60 17.70
C MET A 292 -10.77 -3.11 16.52
N LEU A 293 -10.52 -2.26 15.54
CA LEU A 293 -9.55 -2.51 14.46
C LEU A 293 -8.37 -1.56 14.59
N VAL A 294 -7.16 -2.07 14.39
CA VAL A 294 -5.94 -1.25 14.37
C VAL A 294 -5.38 -1.21 12.95
N VAL A 295 -5.36 -0.02 12.36
CA VAL A 295 -4.79 0.24 11.03
C VAL A 295 -3.36 0.77 11.20
N LEU A 296 -2.41 0.09 10.57
CA LEU A 296 -1.00 0.48 10.58
C LEU A 296 -0.74 1.46 9.44
N ALA A 297 -0.38 2.69 9.78
CA ALA A 297 -0.10 3.74 8.81
C ALA A 297 1.37 4.15 8.85
N ALA A 298 2.06 4.07 7.71
CA ALA A 298 3.46 4.43 7.63
C ALA A 298 3.65 5.94 7.41
N ARG A 299 4.33 6.61 8.34
CA ARG A 299 4.92 7.93 8.13
C ARG A 299 6.21 7.80 7.32
N VAL A 300 6.06 7.66 6.00
CA VAL A 300 7.17 7.41 5.08
C VAL A 300 8.31 8.43 5.28
N ARG A 301 8.00 9.73 5.42
CA ARG A 301 9.00 10.78 5.65
C ARG A 301 9.86 10.55 6.91
N ARG A 302 9.33 9.92 7.96
CA ARG A 302 10.08 9.60 9.19
C ARG A 302 11.21 8.60 8.90
N ASN A 303 10.93 7.60 8.08
CA ASN A 303 11.92 6.60 7.68
C ASN A 303 12.92 7.17 6.65
N PHE A 304 12.39 7.88 5.66
CA PHE A 304 13.17 8.43 4.57
C PHE A 304 13.98 9.67 4.95
N TRP A 305 13.74 10.31 6.10
CA TRP A 305 14.65 11.33 6.64
C TRP A 305 16.09 10.81 6.77
N LYS A 306 16.25 9.56 7.22
CA LYS A 306 17.55 8.87 7.30
C LYS A 306 17.87 8.08 6.03
N TYR A 307 16.90 7.32 5.51
CA TYR A 307 17.11 6.41 4.37
C TYR A 307 16.66 7.01 3.02
N ARG A 308 17.03 8.26 2.74
CA ARG A 308 16.66 8.98 1.51
C ARG A 308 17.07 8.18 0.26
N ASN A 309 16.14 7.99 -0.66
CA ASN A 309 16.36 7.33 -1.96
C ASN A 309 17.05 5.94 -1.88
N HIS A 310 17.05 5.29 -0.70
CA HIS A 310 17.80 4.06 -0.50
C HIS A 310 16.96 2.83 -0.86
N PRO A 311 17.51 1.84 -1.61
CA PRO A 311 16.79 0.62 -1.97
C PRO A 311 16.13 -0.17 -0.83
N LYS A 312 16.71 -0.16 0.38
CA LYS A 312 16.19 -0.89 1.53
C LYS A 312 15.15 -0.11 2.34
N ALA A 313 14.97 1.19 2.06
CA ALA A 313 14.18 2.07 2.90
C ALA A 313 12.74 1.59 3.03
N TYR A 314 12.08 1.29 1.91
CA TYR A 314 10.72 0.75 1.93
C TYR A 314 10.65 -0.63 2.58
N ARG A 315 11.63 -1.50 2.31
CA ARG A 315 11.74 -2.81 2.96
C ARG A 315 11.82 -2.67 4.48
N ALA A 316 12.53 -1.68 5.00
CA ALA A 316 12.62 -1.41 6.44
C ALA A 316 11.33 -0.87 7.07
N ILE A 317 10.34 -0.44 6.27
CA ILE A 317 9.00 -0.06 6.75
C ILE A 317 8.09 -1.29 6.90
N VAL A 318 8.23 -2.27 5.99
CA VAL A 318 7.36 -3.47 5.93
C VAL A 318 7.91 -4.69 6.68
N LEU A 319 9.12 -4.59 7.24
CA LEU A 319 9.73 -5.56 8.16
C LEU A 319 9.46 -5.18 9.60
#